data_AF-A0A1L6TF25-F1
#
_entry.id   AF-A0A1L6TF25-F1
#
_cell.length_a   1.000
_cell.length_b   1.000
_cell.length_c   1.000
_cell.angle_alpha   90.00
_cell.angle_beta   90.00
_cell.angle_gamma   90.00
#
_symmetry.space_group_name_H-M   'P 1'
#
loop_
_entity.id
_entity.type
_entity.pdbx_description
1 polymer ?
#
loop_
_entity_poly.entity_id
_entity_poly.type
_entity_poly.pdbx_seq_one_letter_code
_entity_poly.pdbx_strand_id
1 'polypeptide(L)'
;MELQELVTLLESCVNEFNLGSKVEFNELTLEVPAQHLLKFAQRLRDDQALCFEVLIDVCGIDYLYYGKDEWTTDSATATGFERGVRQLETPEKGDGKRFAAVYHLMSIKNNIRLRLKVFPDQDTLILPSVNEIWSSANWFEREAFDMYGLLFDGHPDLRRILTDYGFIGHPFRKDFPLSGYVEMRYDAKDERVVYEPVEIEPRVLVPKVIRHDNRYDTRLTAGEK
;
A
#
# COMPACT_ATOMS: atom_id res chain seq x y z
N MET A 1 -8.30 29.56 8.36
CA MET A 1 -9.24 28.62 9.00
C MET A 1 -8.40 27.68 9.84
N GLU A 2 -8.69 27.56 11.13
CA GLU A 2 -8.01 26.59 11.99
C GLU A 2 -8.50 25.16 11.66
N LEU A 3 -7.67 24.15 11.91
CA LEU A 3 -8.04 22.75 11.63
C LEU A 3 -9.35 22.36 12.32
N GLN A 4 -9.61 22.91 13.51
CA GLN A 4 -10.84 22.66 14.28
C GLN A 4 -12.08 23.20 13.57
N GLU A 5 -12.01 24.39 12.98
CA GLU A 5 -13.11 24.99 12.21
C GLU A 5 -13.43 24.17 10.96
N LEU A 6 -12.40 23.64 10.29
CA LEU A 6 -12.58 22.74 9.14
C LEU A 6 -13.24 21.42 9.58
N VAL A 7 -12.83 20.86 10.72
CA VAL A 7 -13.43 19.64 11.27
C VAL A 7 -14.90 19.88 11.55
N THR A 8 -15.28 20.98 12.22
CA THR A 8 -16.70 21.29 12.48
C THR A 8 -17.50 21.49 11.20
N LEU A 9 -16.92 22.10 10.17
CA LEU A 9 -17.59 22.28 8.89
C LEU A 9 -17.79 20.95 8.17
N LEU A 10 -16.76 20.10 8.21
CA LEU A 10 -16.78 18.75 7.63
C LEU A 10 -17.62 17.76 8.44
N GLU A 11 -17.80 17.94 9.74
CA GLU A 11 -18.63 17.07 10.60
C GLU A 11 -20.06 16.94 10.06
N SER A 12 -20.63 18.03 9.53
CA SER A 12 -21.94 18.00 8.88
C SER A 12 -21.98 17.04 7.68
N CYS A 13 -20.96 17.12 6.81
CA CYS A 13 -20.82 16.28 5.63
C CYS A 13 -20.44 14.84 6.00
N VAL A 14 -19.59 14.67 7.01
CA VAL A 14 -19.15 13.37 7.55
C VAL A 14 -20.35 12.61 8.11
N ASN A 15 -21.23 13.28 8.84
CA ASN A 15 -22.45 12.67 9.37
C ASN A 15 -23.46 12.30 8.27
N GLU A 16 -23.56 13.11 7.21
CA GLU A 16 -24.44 12.82 6.06
C GLU A 16 -24.03 11.52 5.34
N PHE A 17 -22.73 11.29 5.17
CA PHE A 17 -22.20 10.11 4.46
C PHE A 17 -21.70 8.99 5.40
N ASN A 18 -21.89 9.13 6.71
CA ASN A 18 -21.42 8.21 7.76
C ASN A 18 -19.94 7.84 7.62
N LEU A 19 -19.08 8.86 7.50
CA LEU A 19 -17.64 8.71 7.26
C LEU A 19 -16.87 8.53 8.57
N GLY A 20 -15.77 7.78 8.54
CA GLY A 20 -14.82 7.74 9.64
C GLY A 20 -13.89 8.95 9.58
N SER A 21 -13.74 9.72 10.66
CA SER A 21 -12.77 10.82 10.72
C SER A 21 -11.68 10.55 11.75
N LYS A 22 -10.42 10.77 11.39
CA LYS A 22 -9.28 10.64 12.28
C LYS A 22 -8.36 11.85 12.12
N VAL A 23 -8.04 12.51 13.23
CA VAL A 23 -7.08 13.62 13.26
C VAL A 23 -5.83 13.15 13.99
N GLU A 24 -4.70 13.13 13.29
CA GLU A 24 -3.39 12.79 13.86
C GLU A 24 -2.33 13.72 13.27
N PHE A 25 -1.37 14.16 14.09
CA PHE A 25 -0.23 14.99 13.66
C PHE A 25 -0.62 16.23 12.81
N ASN A 26 -1.71 16.91 13.16
CA ASN A 26 -2.28 18.05 12.41
C ASN A 26 -2.76 17.73 10.99
N GLU A 27 -3.05 16.47 10.69
CA GLU A 27 -3.66 16.05 9.43
C GLU A 27 -5.03 15.43 9.68
N LEU A 28 -6.02 15.84 8.89
CA LEU A 28 -7.35 15.23 8.87
C LEU A 28 -7.37 14.11 7.83
N THR A 29 -7.68 12.91 8.29
CA THR A 29 -7.94 11.74 7.45
C THR A 29 -9.41 11.35 7.53
N LEU A 30 -10.06 11.22 6.37
CA LEU A 30 -11.44 10.74 6.26
C LEU A 30 -11.46 9.39 5.56
N GLU A 31 -12.13 8.41 6.15
CA GLU A 31 -12.43 7.12 5.54
C GLU A 31 -13.76 7.20 4.81
N VAL A 32 -13.73 7.00 3.49
CA VAL A 32 -14.88 7.15 2.60
C VAL A 32 -15.19 5.82 1.91
N PRO A 33 -16.43 5.31 2.01
CA PRO A 33 -16.85 4.17 1.20
C PRO A 33 -16.79 4.49 -0.30
N ALA A 34 -16.37 3.53 -1.13
CA ALA A 34 -16.23 3.72 -2.58
C ALA A 34 -17.50 4.28 -3.26
N GLN A 35 -18.68 3.88 -2.78
CA GLN A 35 -19.99 4.32 -3.29
C GLN A 35 -20.24 5.83 -3.13
N HIS A 36 -19.63 6.47 -2.15
CA HIS A 36 -19.81 7.89 -1.85
C HIS A 36 -18.68 8.78 -2.36
N LEU A 37 -17.61 8.18 -2.90
CA LEU A 37 -16.40 8.90 -3.31
C LEU A 37 -16.69 10.06 -4.28
N LEU A 38 -17.41 9.81 -5.37
CA LEU A 38 -17.70 10.84 -6.38
C LEU A 38 -18.50 12.01 -5.83
N LYS A 39 -19.60 11.71 -5.12
CA LYS A 39 -20.48 12.73 -4.54
C LYS A 39 -19.71 13.59 -3.53
N PHE A 40 -18.90 12.94 -2.69
CA PHE A 40 -18.10 13.63 -1.70
C PHE A 40 -16.99 14.48 -2.35
N ALA A 41 -16.29 13.94 -3.35
CA ALA A 41 -15.27 14.67 -4.10
C ALA A 41 -15.83 15.92 -4.81
N GLN A 42 -17.01 15.82 -5.43
CA GLN A 42 -17.70 16.96 -6.02
C GLN A 42 -18.00 18.03 -4.97
N ARG A 43 -18.57 17.62 -3.82
CA ARG A 43 -18.88 18.53 -2.73
C ARG A 43 -17.65 19.24 -2.17
N LEU A 44 -16.54 18.52 -2.00
CA LEU A 44 -15.28 19.10 -1.52
C LEU A 44 -14.71 20.17 -2.46
N ARG A 45 -14.87 19.97 -3.78
CA ARG A 45 -14.42 20.93 -4.79
C ARG A 45 -15.35 22.14 -4.90
N ASP A 46 -16.65 21.89 -4.98
CA ASP A 46 -17.66 22.90 -5.34
C ASP A 46 -18.09 23.77 -4.16
N ASP A 47 -17.96 23.29 -2.92
CA ASP A 47 -18.31 24.08 -1.74
C ASP A 47 -17.34 25.25 -1.57
N GLN A 48 -17.87 26.48 -1.60
CA GLN A 48 -17.12 27.73 -1.50
C GLN A 48 -16.42 27.92 -0.14
N ALA A 49 -16.87 27.22 0.90
CA ALA A 49 -16.23 27.22 2.20
C ALA A 49 -15.02 26.28 2.24
N LEU A 50 -15.07 25.13 1.55
CA LEU A 50 -14.02 24.11 1.56
C LEU A 50 -12.97 24.33 0.46
N CYS A 51 -13.42 24.59 -0.78
CA CYS A 51 -12.61 24.86 -1.97
C CYS A 51 -11.38 23.94 -2.11
N PHE A 52 -11.57 22.62 -2.16
CA PHE A 52 -10.47 21.70 -2.48
C PHE A 52 -10.21 21.68 -3.99
N GLU A 53 -9.49 22.71 -4.45
CA GLU A 53 -9.22 22.94 -5.88
C GLU A 53 -8.15 22.00 -6.42
N VAL A 54 -7.18 21.61 -5.60
CA VAL A 54 -5.99 20.87 -6.03
C VAL A 54 -5.99 19.45 -5.49
N LEU A 55 -5.99 18.48 -6.40
CA LEU A 55 -5.59 17.11 -6.10
C LEU A 55 -4.07 17.00 -6.27
N ILE A 56 -3.39 16.71 -5.16
CA ILE A 56 -1.94 16.56 -5.08
C ILE A 56 -1.52 15.19 -5.58
N ASP A 57 -2.18 14.13 -5.09
CA ASP A 57 -1.73 12.76 -5.30
C ASP A 57 -2.86 11.73 -5.09
N VAL A 58 -2.77 10.59 -5.78
CA VAL A 58 -3.59 9.39 -5.58
C VAL A 58 -2.68 8.17 -5.46
N CYS A 59 -2.59 7.62 -4.27
CA CYS A 59 -1.73 6.47 -3.98
C CYS A 59 -2.56 5.22 -3.70
N GLY A 60 -2.16 4.08 -4.26
CA GLY A 60 -2.61 2.77 -3.79
C GLY A 60 -1.84 2.33 -2.54
N ILE A 61 -2.47 1.56 -1.67
CA ILE A 61 -1.85 0.92 -0.50
C ILE A 61 -2.30 -0.54 -0.43
N ASP A 62 -1.37 -1.44 -0.11
CA ASP A 62 -1.64 -2.85 0.21
C ASP A 62 -1.34 -3.12 1.69
N TYR A 63 -2.39 -3.44 2.45
CA TYR A 63 -2.39 -3.72 3.89
C TYR A 63 -2.20 -5.21 4.22
N LEU A 64 -1.81 -6.07 3.26
CA LEU A 64 -1.68 -7.53 3.46
C LEU A 64 -0.95 -7.96 4.75
N TYR A 65 0.15 -7.29 5.09
CA TYR A 65 0.96 -7.56 6.29
C TYR A 65 0.86 -6.44 7.33
N TYR A 66 -0.16 -5.58 7.25
CA TYR A 66 -0.29 -4.47 8.18
C TYR A 66 -0.47 -4.95 9.61
N GLY A 67 0.34 -4.40 10.53
CA GLY A 67 0.36 -4.81 11.93
C GLY A 67 1.02 -6.17 12.20
N LYS A 68 1.56 -6.84 11.17
CA LYS A 68 2.37 -8.05 11.30
C LYS A 68 3.83 -7.72 11.11
N ASP A 69 4.68 -8.22 12.00
CA ASP A 69 6.12 -8.02 11.93
C ASP A 69 6.84 -9.37 11.87
N GLU A 70 7.77 -9.48 10.92
CA GLU A 70 8.65 -10.64 10.74
C GLU A 70 9.63 -10.82 11.90
N TRP A 71 9.86 -9.76 12.67
CA TRP A 71 10.90 -9.68 13.70
C TRP A 71 10.37 -9.79 15.13
N THR A 72 9.06 -9.92 15.32
CA THR A 72 8.48 -10.04 16.66
C THR A 72 8.63 -11.47 17.17
N THR A 73 9.50 -11.67 18.14
CA THR A 73 9.64 -12.93 18.86
C THR A 73 8.67 -12.99 20.03
N ASP A 74 7.62 -13.82 19.94
CA ASP A 74 6.66 -14.07 21.03
C ASP A 74 7.25 -14.91 22.17
N SER A 75 8.37 -15.60 21.94
CA SER A 75 9.06 -16.41 22.95
C SER A 75 10.58 -16.36 22.79
N ALA A 76 11.30 -16.33 23.91
CA ALA A 76 12.75 -16.48 23.92
C ALA A 76 13.08 -17.97 23.76
N THR A 77 13.60 -18.38 22.60
CA THR A 77 14.08 -19.75 22.40
C THR A 77 15.36 -19.95 23.21
N ALA A 78 15.38 -20.96 24.10
CA ALA A 78 16.56 -21.28 24.91
C ALA A 78 17.72 -21.83 24.05
N THR A 79 17.40 -22.42 22.90
CA THR A 79 18.34 -23.03 21.94
C THR A 79 18.58 -22.09 20.75
N GLY A 80 19.42 -21.07 20.94
CA GLY A 80 20.00 -20.28 19.84
C GLY A 80 19.40 -18.90 19.61
N PHE A 81 20.27 -17.95 19.25
CA PHE A 81 19.92 -16.63 18.71
C PHE A 81 19.84 -16.72 17.18
N GLU A 82 18.95 -17.56 16.63
CA GLU A 82 18.55 -17.32 15.25
C GLU A 82 17.54 -16.17 15.29
N ARG A 83 17.99 -14.95 14.96
CA ARG A 83 17.08 -13.91 14.46
C ARG A 83 16.59 -14.38 13.08
N GLY A 84 15.73 -15.39 13.10
CA GLY A 84 15.13 -15.95 11.90
C GLY A 84 14.09 -14.97 11.40
N VAL A 85 14.32 -14.42 10.21
CA VAL A 85 13.23 -13.86 9.40
C VAL A 85 12.30 -15.04 9.13
N ARG A 86 11.17 -15.12 9.83
CA ARG A 86 10.12 -16.06 9.46
C ARG A 86 9.41 -15.42 8.27
N GLN A 87 9.43 -16.09 7.12
CA GLN A 87 8.64 -15.65 5.98
C GLN A 87 7.17 -15.62 6.42
N LEU A 88 6.56 -14.43 6.40
CA LEU A 88 5.15 -14.28 6.76
C LEU A 88 4.31 -15.09 5.79
N GLU A 89 3.59 -16.09 6.32
CA GLU A 89 2.59 -16.81 5.55
C GLU A 89 1.54 -15.81 5.07
N THR A 90 1.27 -15.80 3.77
CA THR A 90 0.23 -14.95 3.18
C THR A 90 -1.09 -15.29 3.85
N PRO A 91 -1.75 -14.35 4.54
CA PRO A 91 -3.03 -14.65 5.17
C PRO A 91 -4.05 -15.04 4.08
N GLU A 92 -4.68 -16.21 4.24
CA GLU A 92 -5.68 -16.73 3.29
C GLU A 92 -6.92 -15.82 3.17
N LYS A 93 -7.19 -15.00 4.20
CA LYS A 93 -8.24 -13.97 4.22
C LYS A 93 -7.79 -12.81 5.10
N GLY A 94 -7.62 -11.63 4.49
CA GLY A 94 -7.52 -10.37 5.23
C GLY A 94 -8.89 -9.89 5.72
N ASP A 95 -8.91 -8.92 6.64
CA ASP A 95 -10.11 -8.30 7.25
C ASP A 95 -10.98 -7.48 6.27
N GLY A 96 -11.11 -7.90 5.01
CA GLY A 96 -11.88 -7.23 3.97
C GLY A 96 -11.26 -5.96 3.39
N LYS A 97 -10.28 -5.35 4.08
CA LYS A 97 -9.63 -4.09 3.69
C LYS A 97 -8.17 -4.27 3.26
N ARG A 98 -7.92 -5.14 2.27
CA ARG A 98 -6.55 -5.36 1.78
C ARG A 98 -6.00 -4.12 1.06
N PHE A 99 -6.74 -3.59 0.10
CA PHE A 99 -6.28 -2.43 -0.67
C PHE A 99 -6.97 -1.15 -0.20
N ALA A 100 -6.30 -0.02 -0.36
CA ALA A 100 -6.92 1.29 -0.24
C ALA A 100 -6.36 2.25 -1.29
N ALA A 101 -7.20 3.15 -1.79
CA ALA A 101 -6.76 4.33 -2.51
C ALA A 101 -6.76 5.54 -1.57
N VAL A 102 -5.67 6.28 -1.55
CA VAL A 102 -5.51 7.47 -0.72
C VAL A 102 -5.38 8.69 -1.60
N TYR A 103 -6.29 9.64 -1.43
CA TYR A 103 -6.32 10.90 -2.15
C TYR A 103 -5.80 12.01 -1.25
N HIS A 104 -4.86 12.79 -1.75
CA HIS A 104 -4.32 13.97 -1.09
C HIS A 104 -4.86 15.22 -1.76
N LEU A 105 -5.67 15.98 -1.02
CA LEU A 105 -6.30 17.20 -1.49
C LEU A 105 -5.75 18.42 -0.77
N MET A 106 -5.70 19.54 -1.47
CA MET A 106 -5.29 20.83 -0.93
C MET A 106 -6.26 21.93 -1.34
N SER A 107 -6.68 22.72 -0.35
CA SER A 107 -7.38 23.97 -0.55
C SER A 107 -6.38 25.11 -0.48
N ILE A 108 -6.18 25.82 -1.60
CA ILE A 108 -5.27 26.97 -1.65
C ILE A 108 -5.84 28.13 -0.85
N LYS A 109 -7.15 28.39 -1.01
CA LYS A 109 -7.87 29.48 -0.34
C LYS A 109 -7.76 29.41 1.18
N ASN A 110 -7.90 28.21 1.74
CA ASN A 110 -7.86 27.99 3.17
C ASN A 110 -6.48 27.54 3.69
N ASN A 111 -5.55 27.20 2.79
CA ASN A 111 -4.25 26.62 3.07
C ASN A 111 -4.31 25.38 3.97
N ILE A 112 -5.25 24.47 3.68
CA ILE A 112 -5.44 23.22 4.43
C ILE A 112 -5.33 22.02 3.50
N ARG A 113 -4.83 20.90 4.05
CA ARG A 113 -4.73 19.61 3.39
C ARG A 113 -5.72 18.62 3.99
N LEU A 114 -6.26 17.76 3.14
CA LEU A 114 -7.18 16.71 3.52
C LEU A 114 -6.71 15.39 2.90
N ARG A 115 -6.74 14.32 3.69
CA ARG A 115 -6.44 12.96 3.22
C ARG A 115 -7.74 12.16 3.18
N LEU A 116 -8.10 11.64 2.01
CA LEU A 116 -9.22 10.71 1.88
C LEU A 116 -8.67 9.30 1.71
N LYS A 117 -9.18 8.35 2.49
CA LYS A 117 -8.87 6.92 2.35
C LYS A 117 -10.13 6.21 1.87
N VAL A 118 -10.03 5.51 0.77
CA VAL A 118 -11.12 4.78 0.15
C VAL A 118 -10.76 3.32 0.08
N PHE A 119 -11.60 2.47 0.65
CA PHE A 119 -11.45 1.02 0.58
C PHE A 119 -12.39 0.49 -0.52
N PRO A 120 -11.86 -0.17 -1.56
CA PRO A 120 -12.68 -0.93 -2.50
C PRO A 120 -13.24 -2.19 -1.83
N ASP A 121 -14.28 -2.76 -2.45
CA ASP A 121 -14.80 -4.06 -2.04
C ASP A 121 -13.77 -5.17 -2.32
N GLN A 122 -13.74 -6.18 -1.45
CA GLN A 122 -12.69 -7.22 -1.47
C GLN A 122 -12.68 -8.05 -2.77
N ASP A 123 -13.86 -8.35 -3.30
CA ASP A 123 -14.02 -9.21 -4.49
C ASP A 123 -13.79 -8.43 -5.79
N THR A 124 -14.10 -7.14 -5.78
CA THR A 124 -14.04 -6.25 -6.94
C THR A 124 -13.22 -5.02 -6.58
N LEU A 125 -11.93 -5.01 -6.96
CA LEU A 125 -10.98 -3.91 -6.74
C LEU A 125 -11.28 -2.68 -7.62
N ILE A 126 -12.55 -2.31 -7.74
CA ILE A 126 -13.07 -1.27 -8.61
C ILE A 126 -13.43 -0.06 -7.74
N LEU A 127 -12.93 1.09 -8.15
CA LEU A 127 -13.24 2.40 -7.57
C LEU A 127 -13.77 3.32 -8.68
N PRO A 128 -14.63 4.29 -8.37
CA PRO A 128 -14.99 5.29 -9.37
C PRO A 128 -13.83 6.27 -9.60
N SER A 129 -13.56 6.60 -10.86
CA SER A 129 -12.55 7.57 -11.29
C SER A 129 -12.96 8.99 -10.92
N VAL A 130 -12.00 9.76 -10.43
CA VAL A 130 -12.18 11.15 -10.00
C VAL A 130 -11.69 12.14 -11.07
N ASN A 131 -11.31 11.63 -12.24
CA ASN A 131 -10.73 12.41 -13.35
C ASN A 131 -11.67 13.52 -13.89
N GLU A 132 -12.99 13.32 -13.85
CA GLU A 132 -13.95 14.37 -14.24
C GLU A 132 -13.93 15.58 -13.28
N ILE A 133 -13.56 15.35 -12.01
CA ILE A 133 -13.48 16.37 -10.98
C ILE A 133 -12.09 17.00 -11.00
N TRP A 134 -11.03 16.20 -10.88
CA TRP A 134 -9.65 16.69 -10.98
C TRP A 134 -8.95 16.03 -12.15
N SER A 135 -8.66 16.80 -13.19
CA SER A 135 -7.97 16.30 -14.39
C SER A 135 -6.55 15.79 -14.10
N SER A 136 -5.94 16.18 -12.97
CA SER A 136 -4.66 15.64 -12.52
C SER A 136 -4.75 14.17 -12.10
N ALA A 137 -5.93 13.67 -11.75
CA ALA A 137 -6.12 12.30 -11.28
C ALA A 137 -5.77 11.25 -12.33
N ASN A 138 -5.86 11.57 -13.63
CA ASN A 138 -5.64 10.63 -14.73
C ASN A 138 -4.34 9.82 -14.60
N TRP A 139 -3.22 10.51 -14.37
CA TRP A 139 -1.91 9.84 -14.29
C TRP A 139 -1.75 9.03 -12.99
N PHE A 140 -2.23 9.56 -11.87
CA PHE A 140 -2.14 8.89 -10.58
C PHE A 140 -3.04 7.64 -10.50
N GLU A 141 -4.24 7.70 -11.08
CA GLU A 141 -5.14 6.54 -11.19
C GLU A 141 -4.52 5.44 -12.06
N ARG A 142 -3.84 5.81 -13.16
CA ARG A 142 -3.09 4.85 -13.99
C ARG A 142 -1.90 4.25 -13.25
N GLU A 143 -1.18 5.03 -12.45
CA GLU A 143 -0.11 4.54 -11.59
C GLU A 143 -0.62 3.56 -10.54
N ALA A 144 -1.72 3.89 -9.86
CA ALA A 144 -2.36 3.01 -8.89
C ALA A 144 -2.86 1.71 -9.53
N PHE A 145 -3.36 1.77 -10.77
CA PHE A 145 -3.68 0.58 -11.56
C PHE A 145 -2.45 -0.27 -11.88
N ASP A 146 -1.35 0.34 -12.33
CA ASP A 146 -0.14 -0.39 -12.72
C ASP A 146 0.55 -1.04 -11.52
N MET A 147 0.70 -0.30 -10.41
CA MET A 147 1.45 -0.73 -9.23
C MET A 147 0.66 -1.64 -8.28
N TYR A 148 -0.64 -1.41 -8.12
CA TYR A 148 -1.49 -2.12 -7.16
C TYR A 148 -2.63 -2.90 -7.81
N GLY A 149 -2.95 -2.66 -9.08
CA GLY A 149 -4.06 -3.32 -9.78
C GLY A 149 -5.44 -2.85 -9.32
N LEU A 150 -5.54 -1.60 -8.86
CA LEU A 150 -6.81 -0.94 -8.59
C LEU A 150 -7.43 -0.51 -9.92
N LEU A 151 -8.67 -0.92 -10.16
CA LEU A 151 -9.42 -0.57 -11.36
C LEU A 151 -10.24 0.69 -11.10
N PHE A 152 -10.26 1.60 -12.07
CA PHE A 152 -11.01 2.86 -11.99
C PHE A 152 -12.11 2.88 -13.05
N ASP A 153 -13.37 2.83 -12.62
CA ASP A 153 -14.54 2.95 -13.49
C ASP A 153 -14.76 4.40 -13.92
N GLY A 154 -15.02 4.62 -15.21
CA GLY A 154 -15.12 5.96 -15.80
C GLY A 154 -13.80 6.61 -16.23
N HIS A 155 -12.65 5.93 -16.07
CA HIS A 155 -11.36 6.48 -16.55
C HIS A 155 -11.25 6.40 -18.09
N PRO A 156 -10.78 7.46 -18.79
CA PRO A 156 -10.76 7.49 -20.25
C PRO A 156 -9.74 6.54 -20.92
N ASP A 157 -8.56 6.34 -20.32
CA ASP A 157 -7.51 5.44 -20.84
C ASP A 157 -6.76 4.73 -19.70
N LEU A 158 -7.35 3.67 -19.16
CA LEU A 158 -6.74 2.90 -18.08
C LEU A 158 -5.77 1.85 -18.63
N ARG A 159 -4.49 2.22 -18.70
CA ARG A 159 -3.41 1.33 -19.12
C ARG A 159 -2.15 1.56 -18.27
N ARG A 160 -1.27 0.55 -18.25
CA ARG A 160 0.04 0.59 -17.59
C ARG A 160 0.86 1.82 -18.02
N ILE A 161 1.73 2.29 -17.14
CA ILE A 161 2.50 3.53 -17.37
C ILE A 161 3.94 3.46 -16.89
N LEU A 162 4.21 2.76 -15.78
CA LEU A 162 5.56 2.60 -15.23
C LEU A 162 6.17 1.24 -15.59
N THR A 163 5.36 0.18 -15.67
CA THR A 163 5.85 -1.16 -16.01
C THR A 163 6.05 -1.35 -17.50
N ASP A 164 6.89 -2.33 -17.84
CA ASP A 164 7.10 -2.75 -19.23
C ASP A 164 5.79 -3.28 -19.84
N TYR A 165 5.66 -3.20 -21.16
CA TYR A 165 4.45 -3.53 -21.90
C TYR A 165 3.98 -4.98 -21.67
N GLY A 166 4.92 -5.92 -21.52
CA GLY A 166 4.67 -7.34 -21.28
C GLY A 166 4.69 -7.74 -19.80
N PHE A 167 4.72 -6.78 -18.87
CA PHE A 167 4.89 -7.08 -17.46
C PHE A 167 3.67 -7.80 -16.87
N ILE A 168 3.90 -8.92 -16.20
CA ILE A 168 2.85 -9.74 -15.59
C ILE A 168 2.85 -9.49 -14.08
N GLY A 169 1.73 -9.00 -13.57
CA GLY A 169 1.54 -8.67 -12.16
C GLY A 169 1.63 -7.17 -11.85
N HIS A 170 1.73 -6.88 -10.56
CA HIS A 170 1.66 -5.55 -9.95
C HIS A 170 2.77 -5.41 -8.89
N PRO A 171 3.84 -4.63 -9.17
CA PRO A 171 5.08 -4.67 -8.37
C PRO A 171 4.95 -4.29 -6.88
N PHE A 172 4.05 -3.35 -6.53
CA PHE A 172 3.96 -2.82 -5.16
C PHE A 172 2.99 -3.58 -4.27
N ARG A 173 2.39 -4.66 -4.78
CA ARG A 173 1.67 -5.60 -3.91
C ARG A 173 2.65 -6.38 -3.06
N LYS A 174 2.24 -6.68 -1.83
CA LYS A 174 3.12 -7.34 -0.84
C LYS A 174 3.35 -8.82 -1.14
N ASP A 175 2.55 -9.42 -1.99
CA ASP A 175 2.71 -10.78 -2.52
C ASP A 175 3.71 -10.84 -3.70
N PHE A 176 4.09 -9.72 -4.29
CA PHE A 176 5.03 -9.68 -5.40
C PHE A 176 6.50 -9.74 -4.90
N PRO A 177 7.34 -10.63 -5.45
CA PRO A 177 8.73 -10.76 -5.02
C PRO A 177 9.56 -9.55 -5.43
N LEU A 178 10.53 -9.14 -4.59
CA LEU A 178 11.39 -7.98 -4.85
C LEU A 178 12.18 -8.10 -6.17
N SER A 179 12.68 -9.30 -6.49
CA SER A 179 13.42 -9.57 -7.72
C SER A 179 12.52 -9.70 -8.96
N GLY A 180 11.20 -9.76 -8.78
CA GLY A 180 10.27 -10.12 -9.85
C GLY A 180 10.37 -11.59 -10.27
N TYR A 181 9.71 -11.91 -11.39
CA TYR A 181 9.67 -13.26 -11.95
C TYR A 181 10.57 -13.43 -13.17
N VAL A 182 10.86 -12.34 -13.88
CA VAL A 182 11.61 -12.36 -15.15
C VAL A 182 12.77 -11.36 -15.12
N GLU A 183 13.89 -11.77 -15.69
CA GLU A 183 15.04 -10.93 -16.00
C GLU A 183 15.21 -10.80 -17.52
N MET A 184 15.83 -9.69 -17.94
CA MET A 184 16.11 -9.43 -19.35
C MET A 184 17.58 -9.71 -19.65
N ARG A 185 17.83 -10.50 -20.70
CA ARG A 185 19.18 -10.77 -21.20
C ARG A 185 19.23 -10.53 -22.71
N TYR A 186 20.34 -9.97 -23.19
CA TYR A 186 20.59 -9.88 -24.63
C TYR A 186 21.10 -11.23 -25.17
N ASP A 187 20.43 -11.77 -26.19
CA ASP A 187 20.90 -12.95 -26.91
C ASP A 187 21.59 -12.54 -28.22
N ALA A 188 22.89 -12.82 -28.31
CA ALA A 188 23.70 -12.51 -29.48
C ALA A 188 23.36 -13.38 -30.71
N LYS A 189 22.70 -14.53 -30.54
CA LYS A 189 22.33 -15.41 -31.67
C LYS A 189 21.06 -14.92 -32.36
N ASP A 190 20.07 -14.52 -31.57
CA ASP A 190 18.78 -14.02 -32.05
C ASP A 190 18.79 -12.49 -32.27
N GLU A 191 19.88 -11.81 -31.89
CA GLU A 191 20.05 -10.35 -31.95
C GLU A 191 18.91 -9.57 -31.28
N ARG A 192 18.36 -10.12 -30.18
CA ARG A 192 17.22 -9.54 -29.46
C ARG A 192 17.34 -9.70 -27.95
N VAL A 193 16.55 -8.91 -27.22
CA VAL A 193 16.38 -9.06 -25.77
C VAL A 193 15.36 -10.18 -25.50
N VAL A 194 15.74 -11.14 -24.67
CA VAL A 194 14.88 -12.24 -24.21
C VAL A 194 14.55 -12.08 -22.73
N TYR A 195 13.36 -12.56 -22.37
CA TYR A 195 12.88 -12.59 -20.98
C TYR A 195 13.05 -14.02 -20.45
N GLU A 196 13.88 -14.18 -19.42
CA GLU A 196 14.18 -15.47 -18.79
C GLU A 196 13.74 -15.42 -17.31
N PRO A 197 13.37 -16.56 -16.69
CA PRO A 197 13.07 -16.58 -15.26
C PRO A 197 14.26 -16.16 -14.41
N VAL A 198 14.02 -15.41 -13.33
CA VAL A 198 15.08 -14.93 -12.43
C VAL A 198 15.74 -16.09 -11.67
N GLU A 199 17.07 -16.18 -11.73
CA GLU A 199 17.87 -17.16 -10.96
C GLU A 199 18.53 -16.55 -9.71
N ILE A 200 18.23 -15.29 -9.38
CA ILE A 200 18.86 -14.57 -8.27
C ILE A 200 18.37 -15.10 -6.91
N GLU A 201 19.28 -15.68 -6.13
CA GLU A 201 19.03 -16.01 -4.73
C GLU A 201 19.07 -14.73 -3.84
N PRO A 202 18.05 -14.48 -3.01
CA PRO A 202 18.03 -13.33 -2.12
C PRO A 202 19.12 -13.46 -1.06
N ARG A 203 20.11 -12.56 -1.08
CA ARG A 203 21.17 -12.48 -0.07
C ARG A 203 20.70 -11.65 1.12
N VAL A 204 20.51 -12.28 2.27
CA VAL A 204 20.21 -11.57 3.51
C VAL A 204 21.51 -10.94 4.04
N LEU A 205 21.54 -9.61 4.20
CA LEU A 205 22.70 -8.86 4.69
C LEU A 205 23.03 -9.13 6.17
N VAL A 206 22.14 -9.82 6.88
CA VAL A 206 22.32 -10.14 8.30
C VAL A 206 23.20 -11.38 8.42
N PRO A 207 24.36 -11.30 9.08
CA PRO A 207 25.18 -12.47 9.31
C PRO A 207 24.40 -13.47 10.16
N LYS A 208 24.27 -14.70 9.67
CA LYS A 208 23.78 -15.81 10.49
C LYS A 208 24.80 -16.06 11.60
N VAL A 209 24.53 -15.55 12.81
CA VAL A 209 25.41 -15.76 13.97
C VAL A 209 25.15 -17.17 14.52
N ILE A 210 25.81 -18.18 13.95
CA ILE A 210 25.82 -19.54 14.50
C ILE A 210 26.80 -19.54 15.69
N ARG A 211 26.27 -19.51 16.92
CA ARG A 211 27.09 -19.76 18.12
C ARG A 211 27.03 -21.24 18.45
N HIS A 212 28.19 -21.90 18.42
CA HIS A 212 28.36 -23.17 19.13
C HIS A 212 28.49 -22.85 20.63
N ASP A 213 27.36 -22.76 21.34
CA ASP A 213 27.39 -22.61 22.80
C ASP A 213 27.71 -23.99 23.44
N ASN A 214 28.75 -24.07 24.27
CA ASN A 214 29.16 -25.29 24.99
C ASN A 214 28.09 -25.79 25.98
N ARG A 215 27.01 -25.03 26.21
CA ARG A 215 25.89 -25.42 27.08
C ARG A 215 25.17 -26.71 26.68
N TYR A 216 25.36 -27.19 25.45
CA TYR A 216 24.78 -28.45 24.95
C TYR A 216 25.83 -29.55 24.71
N ASP A 217 27.11 -29.34 25.09
CA ASP A 217 28.08 -30.43 25.07
C ASP A 217 27.69 -31.45 26.14
N THR A 218 27.26 -32.64 25.71
CA THR A 218 26.80 -33.73 26.59
C THR A 218 27.87 -34.16 27.59
N ARG A 219 29.13 -33.82 27.34
CA ARG A 219 30.27 -34.01 28.26
C ARG A 219 30.22 -33.14 29.51
N LEU A 220 29.50 -32.01 29.51
CA LEU A 220 29.40 -31.08 30.65
C LEU A 220 28.15 -31.30 31.50
N THR A 221 27.10 -31.91 30.94
CA THR A 221 25.83 -32.19 31.64
C THR A 221 25.77 -33.59 32.27
N ALA A 222 26.59 -34.53 31.79
CA ALA A 222 26.80 -35.82 32.44
C ALA A 222 27.84 -35.65 33.58
N GLY A 223 27.40 -35.15 34.72
CA GLY A 223 28.19 -35.26 35.95
C GLY A 223 28.37 -36.74 36.29
N GLU A 224 29.62 -37.22 36.25
CA GLU A 224 30.02 -38.46 36.90
C GLU A 224 29.60 -38.38 38.37
N LYS A 225 28.70 -39.29 38.77
CA LYS A 225 28.41 -39.59 40.17
C LYS A 225 29.35 -40.67 40.67
#